data_AF-A0A352IXT8-F1
#
_entry.id   AF-A0A352IXT8-F1
#
_cell.length_a   1.000
_cell.length_b   1.000
_cell.length_c   1.000
_cell.angle_alpha   90.00
_cell.angle_beta   90.00
_cell.angle_gamma   90.00
#
_symmetry.space_group_name_H-M   'P 1'
#
loop_
_entity.id
_entity.type
_entity.pdbx_description
1 polymer ?
#
loop_
_entity_poly.entity_id
_entity_poly.type
_entity_poly.pdbx_seq_one_letter_code
_entity_poly.pdbx_strand_id
1 'polypeptide(L)'
;MVDSSESKPNPDNDIARSHHPAAVFLRGIAMGAADIVPGVSGGTIAFITGIYFRLLEAINAVPGAVFHDLIRGRFSRFWHACDGTFLVALLAGVLTSIATLASGISYMLVAYPILIWSFFFGLIVASVWHVGR
;
A
#
# COMPACT_ATOMS: atom_id res chain seq x y z
N MET A 1 36.91 -2.45 37.13
CA MET A 1 37.44 -2.51 35.76
C MET A 1 36.39 -3.24 34.93
N VAL A 2 35.66 -2.49 34.10
CA VAL A 2 35.00 -2.84 32.82
C VAL A 2 34.81 -4.35 32.57
N ASP A 3 33.58 -4.84 32.43
CA ASP A 3 32.95 -4.82 31.10
C ASP A 3 31.41 -4.71 31.14
N SER A 4 30.93 -3.65 30.50
CA SER A 4 29.52 -3.35 30.23
C SER A 4 29.36 -3.37 28.71
N SER A 5 28.62 -4.35 28.18
CA SER A 5 27.63 -4.15 27.09
C SER A 5 27.18 -5.50 26.52
N GLU A 6 26.42 -6.25 27.31
CA GLU A 6 25.42 -7.14 26.70
C GLU A 6 24.41 -6.24 25.96
N SER A 7 24.60 -6.09 24.66
CA SER A 7 23.65 -5.49 23.73
C SER A 7 22.40 -6.37 23.73
N LYS A 8 21.46 -6.04 24.62
CA LYS A 8 20.10 -6.60 24.57
C LYS A 8 19.50 -6.25 23.20
N PRO A 9 18.90 -7.20 22.48
CA PRO A 9 18.16 -6.90 21.26
C PRO A 9 17.00 -5.98 21.66
N ASN A 10 17.03 -4.74 21.13
CA ASN A 10 16.00 -3.74 21.39
C ASN A 10 14.81 -4.02 20.45
N PRO A 11 13.64 -4.44 20.96
CA PRO A 11 12.46 -4.72 20.14
C PRO A 11 11.92 -3.46 19.44
N ASP A 12 12.32 -2.27 19.88
CA ASP A 12 11.92 -1.00 19.26
C ASP A 12 12.69 -0.72 17.96
N ASN A 13 13.79 -1.43 17.71
CA ASN A 13 14.64 -1.21 16.53
C ASN A 13 14.09 -1.91 15.26
N ASP A 14 13.15 -2.85 15.41
CA ASP A 14 12.47 -3.50 14.28
C ASP A 14 11.33 -2.64 13.70
N ILE A 15 10.77 -1.73 14.51
CA ILE A 15 9.72 -0.79 14.10
C ILE A 15 10.33 0.40 13.33
N ALA A 16 11.60 0.71 13.59
CA ALA A 16 12.33 1.81 12.99
C ALA A 16 13.10 1.45 11.71
N ARG A 17 12.62 0.46 10.92
CA ARG A 17 13.14 0.33 9.55
C ARG A 17 12.71 1.56 8.78
N SER A 18 13.67 2.45 8.54
CA SER A 18 13.65 3.41 7.44
C SER A 18 13.20 2.66 6.19
N HIS A 19 11.91 2.72 5.87
CA HIS A 19 11.39 1.94 4.78
C HIS A 19 12.01 2.48 3.50
N HIS A 20 12.98 1.74 2.96
CA HIS A 20 13.54 2.03 1.66
C HIS A 20 12.38 2.24 0.68
N PRO A 21 12.46 3.24 -0.21
CA PRO A 21 11.39 3.55 -1.16
C PRO A 21 11.01 2.31 -1.99
N ALA A 22 11.96 1.41 -2.25
CA ALA A 22 11.71 0.12 -2.88
C ALA A 22 10.77 -0.79 -2.06
N ALA A 23 10.94 -0.87 -0.73
CA ALA A 23 10.05 -1.66 0.12
C ALA A 23 8.63 -1.06 0.19
N VAL A 24 8.53 0.27 0.21
CA VAL A 24 7.23 0.97 0.13
C VAL A 24 6.56 0.70 -1.22
N PHE A 25 7.32 0.75 -2.30
CA PHE A 25 6.83 0.43 -3.64
C PHE A 25 6.30 -1.01 -3.73
N LEU A 26 7.03 -2.00 -3.19
CA LEU A 26 6.57 -3.40 -3.15
C LEU A 26 5.28 -3.56 -2.33
N ARG A 27 5.16 -2.84 -1.21
CA ARG A 27 3.90 -2.80 -0.44
C ARG A 27 2.78 -2.15 -1.23
N GLY A 28 3.08 -1.10 -2.00
CA GLY A 28 2.15 -0.49 -2.93
C GLY A 28 1.67 -1.48 -4.00
N ILE A 29 2.58 -2.30 -4.53
CA ILE A 29 2.19 -3.38 -5.45
C ILE A 29 1.24 -4.36 -4.77
N ALA A 30 1.58 -4.84 -3.58
CA ALA A 30 0.72 -5.77 -2.84
C ALA A 30 -0.66 -5.17 -2.54
N MET A 31 -0.72 -3.88 -2.19
CA MET A 31 -1.97 -3.14 -2.01
C MET A 31 -2.79 -3.07 -3.30
N GLY A 32 -2.17 -2.67 -4.42
CA GLY A 32 -2.87 -2.56 -5.70
C GLY A 32 -3.34 -3.92 -6.27
N ALA A 33 -2.60 -4.99 -6.00
CA ALA A 33 -3.03 -6.35 -6.34
C ALA A 33 -4.24 -6.79 -5.51
N ALA A 34 -4.25 -6.47 -4.21
CA ALA A 34 -5.38 -6.73 -3.34
C ALA A 34 -6.66 -6.02 -3.81
N ASP A 35 -6.57 -4.75 -4.24
CA ASP A 35 -7.72 -3.96 -4.67
C ASP A 35 -8.37 -4.49 -5.98
N ILE A 36 -7.67 -5.30 -6.77
CA ILE A 36 -8.22 -5.95 -7.98
C ILE A 36 -8.99 -7.23 -7.65
N VAL A 37 -8.65 -7.89 -6.54
CA VAL A 37 -9.23 -9.20 -6.18
C VAL A 37 -10.49 -9.01 -5.33
N PRO A 38 -11.64 -9.59 -5.73
CA PRO A 38 -12.87 -9.53 -4.93
C PRO A 38 -12.67 -10.07 -3.51
N GLY A 39 -13.11 -9.30 -2.52
CA GLY A 39 -13.05 -9.69 -1.10
C GLY A 39 -11.71 -9.44 -0.41
N VAL A 40 -10.72 -8.85 -1.08
CA VAL A 40 -9.44 -8.44 -0.48
C VAL A 40 -9.38 -6.91 -0.38
N SER A 41 -8.94 -6.38 0.76
CA SER A 41 -8.83 -4.93 0.99
C SER A 41 -7.37 -4.48 1.02
N GLY A 42 -6.99 -3.51 0.19
CA GLY A 42 -5.67 -2.89 0.22
C GLY A 42 -5.35 -2.25 1.59
N GLY A 43 -6.35 -1.71 2.28
CA GLY A 43 -6.20 -1.17 3.64
C GLY A 43 -5.76 -2.23 4.67
N THR A 44 -6.27 -3.45 4.53
CA THR A 44 -5.85 -4.59 5.37
C THR A 44 -4.40 -4.99 5.06
N ILE A 45 -4.00 -4.98 3.79
CA ILE A 45 -2.58 -5.22 3.42
C ILE A 45 -1.68 -4.13 3.99
N ALA A 46 -2.07 -2.86 3.92
CA ALA A 46 -1.34 -1.77 4.54
C ALA A 46 -1.18 -1.95 6.06
N PHE A 47 -2.22 -2.47 6.73
CA PHE A 47 -2.23 -2.73 8.16
C PHE A 47 -1.28 -3.88 8.52
N ILE A 48 -1.40 -5.02 7.86
CA ILE A 48 -0.55 -6.20 8.08
C ILE A 48 0.92 -5.88 7.77
N THR A 49 1.19 -5.07 6.75
CA THR A 49 2.55 -4.67 6.37
C THR A 49 3.12 -3.54 7.22
N GLY A 50 2.35 -3.00 8.18
CA GLY A 50 2.77 -1.99 9.14
C GLY A 50 2.85 -0.55 8.60
N ILE A 51 2.41 -0.30 7.37
CA ILE A 51 2.44 1.06 6.77
C ILE A 51 1.15 1.84 6.96
N TYR A 52 0.10 1.20 7.48
CA TYR A 52 -1.23 1.80 7.59
C TYR A 52 -1.25 3.13 8.35
N PHE A 53 -0.62 3.19 9.51
CA PHE A 53 -0.61 4.42 10.33
C PHE A 53 0.17 5.55 9.64
N ARG A 54 1.32 5.23 9.06
CA ARG A 54 2.12 6.17 8.28
C ARG A 54 1.37 6.70 7.06
N LEU A 55 0.62 5.82 6.37
CA LEU A 55 -0.24 6.20 5.25
C LEU A 55 -1.36 7.15 5.68
N LEU A 56 -2.05 6.83 6.77
CA LEU A 56 -3.10 7.70 7.31
C LEU A 56 -2.54 9.06 7.74
N GLU A 57 -1.40 9.09 8.41
CA GLU A 57 -0.74 10.33 8.84
C GLU A 57 -0.32 11.18 7.64
N ALA A 58 0.30 10.57 6.63
CA ALA A 58 0.67 11.23 5.38
C ALA A 58 -0.56 11.83 4.68
N ILE A 59 -1.66 11.08 4.55
CA ILE A 59 -2.91 11.55 3.92
C ILE A 59 -3.55 12.67 4.74
N ASN A 60 -3.63 12.53 6.06
CA ASN A 60 -4.22 13.54 6.94
C ASN A 60 -3.42 14.85 6.97
N ALA A 61 -2.11 14.80 6.71
CA ALA A 61 -1.25 15.98 6.63
C ALA A 61 -1.43 16.76 5.31
N VAL A 62 -1.91 16.12 4.24
CA VAL A 62 -2.06 16.75 2.90
C VAL A 62 -2.91 18.02 2.94
N PRO A 63 -4.15 18.04 3.47
CA PRO A 63 -4.98 19.24 3.42
C PRO A 63 -4.35 20.44 4.14
N GLY A 64 -3.76 20.21 5.32
CA GLY A 64 -3.08 21.25 6.09
C GLY A 64 -1.83 21.77 5.39
N ALA A 65 -1.02 20.88 4.82
CA ALA A 65 0.18 21.25 4.09
C ALA A 65 -0.14 21.98 2.76
N VAL A 66 -1.22 21.60 2.06
CA VAL A 66 -1.69 22.32 0.87
C VAL A 66 -2.05 23.77 1.26
N PHE A 67 -2.87 23.94 2.29
CA PHE A 67 -3.36 25.27 2.66
C PHE A 67 -2.26 26.19 3.20
N HIS A 68 -1.32 25.65 3.99
CA HIS A 68 -0.27 26.45 4.61
C HIS A 68 0.96 26.66 3.73
N ASP A 69 1.42 25.62 3.03
CA ASP A 69 2.72 25.62 2.35
C ASP A 69 2.62 25.61 0.83
N LEU A 70 1.65 24.92 0.23
CA LEU A 70 1.49 24.92 -1.23
C LEU A 70 0.97 26.27 -1.75
N ILE A 71 -0.02 26.88 -1.07
CA ILE A 71 -0.53 28.22 -1.40
C ILE A 71 0.56 29.30 -1.28
N ARG A 72 1.54 29.11 -0.38
CA ARG A 72 2.69 30.01 -0.21
C ARG A 72 3.88 29.67 -1.11
N GLY A 73 3.73 28.72 -2.04
CA GLY A 73 4.77 28.32 -2.99
C GLY A 73 5.93 27.51 -2.39
N ARG A 74 5.80 26.98 -1.17
CA ARG A 74 6.86 26.27 -0.45
C ARG A 74 6.78 24.75 -0.68
N PHE A 75 7.04 24.32 -1.91
CA PHE A 75 6.97 22.93 -2.34
C PHE A 75 7.81 21.96 -1.49
N SER A 76 9.02 22.34 -1.09
CA SER A 76 9.88 21.49 -0.25
C SER A 76 9.26 21.23 1.13
N ARG A 77 8.67 22.25 1.78
CA ARG A 77 7.99 22.08 3.08
C ARG A 77 6.73 21.26 2.96
N PHE A 78 5.96 21.47 1.89
CA PHE A 78 4.79 20.64 1.57
C PHE A 78 5.18 19.16 1.44
N TRP A 79 6.26 18.86 0.71
CA TRP A 79 6.72 17.50 0.49
C TRP A 79 7.14 16.81 1.79
N HIS A 80 7.84 17.51 2.67
CA HIS A 80 8.21 16.98 3.98
C HIS A 80 7.02 16.84 4.91
N ALA A 81 6.07 17.77 4.88
CA ALA A 81 4.88 17.76 5.74
C ALA A 81 3.95 16.57 5.45
N CYS A 82 3.84 16.14 4.19
CA CYS A 82 2.96 15.03 3.78
C CYS A 82 3.68 13.69 3.62
N ASP A 83 4.97 13.61 3.97
CA ASP A 83 5.82 12.46 3.63
C ASP A 83 5.71 12.06 2.13
N GLY A 84 5.91 13.05 1.26
CA GLY A 84 5.62 12.93 -0.18
C GLY A 84 6.40 11.80 -0.87
N THR A 85 7.63 11.53 -0.42
CA THR A 85 8.44 10.43 -0.96
C THR A 85 7.79 9.07 -0.70
N PHE A 86 7.25 8.87 0.50
CA PHE A 86 6.51 7.66 0.84
C PHE A 86 5.23 7.55 0.00
N LEU A 87 4.44 8.62 -0.06
CA LEU A 87 3.16 8.62 -0.76
C LEU A 87 3.34 8.34 -2.26
N VAL A 88 4.35 8.96 -2.88
CA VAL A 88 4.66 8.76 -4.31
C VAL A 88 5.19 7.35 -4.56
N ALA A 89 6.08 6.83 -3.73
CA ALA A 89 6.57 5.46 -3.89
C ALA A 89 5.45 4.42 -3.74
N LEU A 90 4.56 4.60 -2.76
CA LEU A 90 3.42 3.73 -2.53
C LEU A 90 2.44 3.80 -3.71
N LEU A 91 2.06 5.01 -4.12
CA LEU A 91 1.13 5.24 -5.21
C LEU A 91 1.69 4.72 -6.54
N ALA A 92 2.98 4.91 -6.80
CA ALA A 92 3.65 4.34 -7.96
C ALA A 92 3.54 2.81 -7.97
N GLY A 93 3.72 2.16 -6.81
CA GLY A 93 3.54 0.72 -6.66
C GLY A 93 2.11 0.27 -6.95
N VAL A 94 1.12 0.95 -6.36
CA VAL A 94 -0.31 0.67 -6.56
C VAL A 94 -0.68 0.80 -8.04
N LEU A 95 -0.34 1.93 -8.67
CA LEU A 95 -0.65 2.19 -10.08
C LEU A 95 0.05 1.19 -11.01
N THR A 96 1.32 0.86 -10.74
CA THR A 96 2.06 -0.15 -11.53
C THR A 96 1.39 -1.51 -11.41
N SER A 97 0.97 -1.90 -10.20
CA SER A 97 0.25 -3.16 -9.98
C SER A 97 -1.08 -3.16 -10.72
N ILE A 98 -1.87 -2.10 -10.58
CA ILE A 98 -3.18 -2.03 -11.24
C ILE A 98 -3.03 -2.08 -12.75
N ALA A 99 -2.11 -1.30 -13.33
CA ALA A 99 -1.89 -1.28 -14.77
C ALA A 99 -1.42 -2.64 -15.31
N THR A 100 -0.48 -3.30 -14.62
CA THR A 100 0.06 -4.60 -15.05
C THR A 100 -0.98 -5.71 -14.92
N LEU A 101 -1.69 -5.80 -13.78
CA LEU A 101 -2.74 -6.80 -13.60
C LEU A 101 -3.94 -6.54 -14.50
N ALA A 102 -4.40 -5.31 -14.67
CA ALA A 102 -5.52 -5.00 -15.56
C ALA A 102 -5.20 -5.40 -17.00
N SER A 103 -3.99 -5.11 -17.48
CA SER A 103 -3.53 -5.55 -18.81
C SER A 103 -3.43 -7.07 -18.90
N GLY A 104 -2.87 -7.73 -17.88
CA GLY A 104 -2.78 -9.19 -17.80
C GLY A 104 -4.14 -9.88 -17.81
N ILE A 105 -5.09 -9.42 -16.98
CA ILE A 105 -6.46 -9.91 -16.96
C ILE A 105 -7.13 -9.67 -18.31
N SER A 106 -6.98 -8.49 -18.91
CA SER A 106 -7.56 -8.18 -20.23
C SER A 106 -7.06 -9.16 -21.29
N TYR A 107 -5.75 -9.46 -21.30
CA TYR A 107 -5.17 -10.46 -22.19
C TYR A 107 -5.72 -11.87 -21.93
N MET A 108 -5.78 -12.29 -20.66
CA MET A 108 -6.33 -13.59 -20.27
C MET A 108 -7.83 -13.72 -20.57
N LEU A 109 -8.57 -12.61 -20.58
CA LEU A 109 -9.99 -12.62 -20.93
C LEU A 109 -10.21 -12.94 -22.41
N VAL A 110 -9.25 -12.59 -23.28
CA VAL A 110 -9.28 -12.95 -24.71
C VAL A 110 -8.74 -14.36 -24.94
N ALA A 111 -7.64 -14.72 -24.28
CA ALA A 111 -6.99 -16.02 -24.48
C ALA A 111 -7.70 -17.19 -23.76
N TYR A 112 -8.25 -16.95 -22.56
CA TYR A 112 -8.85 -17.95 -21.68
C TYR A 112 -10.15 -17.44 -21.01
N PRO A 113 -11.18 -17.07 -21.79
CA PRO A 113 -12.39 -16.44 -21.26
C PRO A 113 -13.12 -17.31 -20.23
N ILE A 114 -13.22 -18.62 -20.48
CA ILE A 114 -13.95 -19.55 -19.62
C ILE A 114 -13.31 -19.63 -18.23
N LEU A 115 -11.97 -19.73 -18.15
CA LEU A 115 -11.26 -19.82 -16.87
C LEU A 115 -11.45 -18.55 -16.05
N ILE A 116 -11.30 -17.37 -16.68
CA ILE A 116 -11.46 -16.08 -16.02
C ILE A 116 -12.89 -15.87 -15.53
N TRP A 117 -13.88 -16.18 -16.36
CA TRP A 117 -15.29 -16.06 -15.97
C TRP A 117 -15.64 -17.01 -14.82
N SER A 118 -15.24 -18.27 -14.89
CA SER A 118 -15.46 -19.23 -13.81
C SER A 118 -14.75 -18.82 -12.52
N PHE A 119 -13.54 -18.26 -12.60
CA PHE A 119 -12.82 -17.75 -11.44
C PHE A 119 -13.57 -16.60 -10.75
N PHE A 120 -13.91 -15.54 -11.49
CA PHE A 120 -14.64 -14.40 -10.92
C PHE A 120 -16.04 -14.78 -10.43
N PHE A 121 -16.75 -15.63 -11.18
CA PHE A 121 -18.06 -16.12 -10.77
C PHE A 121 -17.98 -16.93 -9.46
N GLY A 122 -16.97 -17.80 -9.34
CA GLY A 122 -16.70 -18.55 -8.11
C GLY A 122 -16.43 -17.63 -6.91
N LEU A 123 -15.62 -16.58 -7.08
CA LEU A 123 -15.36 -15.58 -6.04
C LEU A 123 -16.64 -14.83 -5.62
N ILE A 124 -17.49 -14.44 -6.58
CA ILE A 124 -18.76 -13.76 -6.29
C ILE A 124 -19.69 -14.68 -5.50
N VAL A 125 -19.87 -15.93 -5.93
CA VAL A 125 -20.71 -16.92 -5.23
C VAL A 125 -20.21 -17.15 -3.81
N ALA A 126 -18.89 -17.31 -3.62
CA ALA A 126 -18.29 -17.47 -2.30
C ALA A 126 -18.52 -16.23 -1.41
N SER A 127 -18.39 -15.02 -1.95
CA SER A 127 -18.64 -13.77 -1.24
C SER A 127 -20.10 -13.63 -0.82
N VAL A 128 -21.04 -13.94 -1.72
CA VAL A 128 -22.49 -13.90 -1.42
C VAL A 128 -22.83 -14.90 -0.32
N TRP A 129 -22.28 -16.12 -0.39
CA TRP A 129 -22.47 -17.12 0.64
C TRP A 129 -21.98 -16.66 2.02
N HIS A 130 -20.81 -16.03 2.08
CA HIS A 130 -20.24 -15.54 3.33
C HIS A 130 -21.05 -14.38 3.93
N VAL A 131 -21.54 -13.45 3.10
CA VAL A 131 -22.33 -12.28 3.55
C VAL A 131 -23.77 -12.65 3.87
N GLY A 132 -24.34 -13.64 3.18
CA GLY A 132 -25.73 -14.10 3.38
C GLY A 132 -25.93 -15.04 4.57
N ARG A 133 -24.85 -15.45 5.24
CA ARG A 133 -24.84 -16.23 6.49
C ARG A 133 -24.80 -15.31 7.70
#